data_AF-A0A950KRY9-F1
#
_entry.id   AF-A0A950KRY9-F1
#
_cell.length_a   1.000
_cell.length_b   1.000
_cell.length_c   1.000
_cell.angle_alpha   90.00
_cell.angle_beta   90.00
_cell.angle_gamma   90.00
#
_symmetry.space_group_name_H-M   'P 1'
#
loop_
_entity.id
_entity.type
_entity.pdbx_description
1 polymer ?
#
loop_
_entity_poly.entity_id
_entity_poly.type
_entity_poly.pdbx_seq_one_letter_code
_entity_poly.pdbx_strand_id
1 'polypeptide(L)'
;MTDASGAPVNGDLLVLGGGQTMTPVPQANGTYTASITATTTPGRSTITATDKSSTSNGSPLSASATLTQSGPAADVVVSLAPSQLTADGASTTVATAQVFDNAGNPVPNDSVAFSASGGQAVGATQTSGTGSYVATITSTRAAGSYTVTATDALGNSGSATLSEVPGPPAVLNLSPFSPTRVVANGVSSAAATLTLTDVFGNAIAGQSVVATSSDSGDRVSVIDVGGGRYGITVISSRTARAAWITITAAGLTTAQALDQVPGPAGQVSVALSPNILFANGISTSTATVLVTDASGNPISGDSIRLVATRAGVHIGRTIDHGGGVYTASITSSNHPTSVTLTAIDTTATPPVSGQATLTEIPAPSLVSIATMLWSFTYTPRYTLMRLMLLNGAPVGARVLITCHGQSCPFSLHSMAVKPHKQCGRRARNRRCHAVSSYDLAAPFRGRRLKNGTSVTVKIVRPGWIGKYYLFRVRASNAPLIRISCLAPGGTRPGVGCQ
;
A
#
# COMPACT_ATOMS: atom_id res chain seq x y z
N MET A 1 -32.87 30.81 84.46
CA MET A 1 -34.17 31.34 84.89
C MET A 1 -34.04 32.84 84.99
N THR A 2 -34.88 33.54 84.24
CA THR A 2 -34.94 35.00 84.22
C THR A 2 -36.38 35.44 84.41
N ASP A 3 -36.59 36.57 85.06
CA ASP A 3 -37.91 37.17 85.19
C ASP A 3 -38.39 37.78 83.85
N ALA A 4 -39.59 38.36 83.84
CA ALA A 4 -40.18 38.99 82.66
C ALA A 4 -39.39 40.22 82.15
N SER A 5 -38.50 40.80 82.97
CA SER A 5 -37.60 41.90 82.59
C SER A 5 -36.23 41.42 82.11
N GLY A 6 -35.97 40.10 82.16
CA GLY A 6 -34.70 39.48 81.80
C GLY A 6 -33.68 39.44 82.93
N ALA A 7 -34.05 39.84 84.16
CA ALA A 7 -33.16 39.77 85.31
C ALA A 7 -33.06 38.32 85.84
N PRO A 8 -31.89 37.86 86.32
CA PRO A 8 -31.72 36.50 86.82
C PRO A 8 -32.52 36.27 88.12
N VAL A 9 -33.19 35.11 88.22
CA VAL A 9 -33.94 34.72 89.43
C VAL A 9 -33.20 33.59 90.14
N ASN A 10 -32.79 33.82 91.39
CA ASN A 10 -32.04 32.86 92.21
C ASN A 10 -32.96 32.18 93.24
N GLY A 11 -32.75 30.90 93.49
CA GLY A 11 -33.40 30.16 94.59
C GLY A 11 -34.68 29.42 94.21
N ASP A 12 -35.14 29.57 92.97
CA ASP A 12 -36.31 28.87 92.43
C ASP A 12 -36.06 27.34 92.34
N LEU A 13 -37.10 26.56 92.55
CA LEU A 13 -37.04 25.11 92.53
C LEU A 13 -37.18 24.59 91.09
N LEU A 14 -36.05 24.26 90.47
CA LEU A 14 -36.02 23.60 89.17
C LEU A 14 -36.12 22.07 89.34
N VAL A 15 -36.97 21.42 88.56
CA VAL A 15 -37.02 19.95 88.44
C VAL A 15 -36.72 19.56 87.00
N LEU A 16 -35.85 18.56 86.84
CA LEU A 16 -35.54 17.96 85.56
C LEU A 16 -36.31 16.65 85.39
N GLY A 17 -36.91 16.46 84.22
CA GLY A 17 -37.63 15.25 83.82
C GLY A 17 -37.15 14.73 82.47
N GLY A 18 -37.45 13.47 82.20
CA GLY A 18 -36.83 12.65 81.15
C GLY A 18 -36.29 11.40 81.82
N GLY A 19 -36.32 10.23 81.18
CA GLY A 19 -36.09 8.91 81.81
C GLY A 19 -34.73 8.65 82.47
N GLN A 20 -33.94 9.69 82.74
CA GLN A 20 -32.61 9.71 83.36
C GLN A 20 -32.65 10.25 84.79
N THR A 21 -31.73 9.80 85.63
CA THR A 21 -31.54 10.39 86.96
C THR A 21 -30.76 11.70 86.83
N MET A 22 -31.39 12.83 87.18
CA MET A 22 -30.81 14.16 87.05
C MET A 22 -31.17 15.01 88.27
N THR A 23 -30.17 15.58 88.94
CA THR A 23 -30.36 16.52 90.05
C THR A 23 -29.81 17.90 89.66
N PRO A 24 -30.67 18.92 89.51
CA PRO A 24 -30.21 20.27 89.22
C PRO A 24 -29.54 20.89 90.44
N VAL A 25 -28.34 21.43 90.24
CA VAL A 25 -27.59 22.19 91.24
C VAL A 25 -27.70 23.68 90.88
N PRO A 26 -28.23 24.53 91.77
CA PRO A 26 -28.32 25.96 91.52
C PRO A 26 -26.92 26.59 91.46
N GLN A 27 -26.75 27.54 90.54
CA GLN A 27 -25.57 28.38 90.42
C GLN A 27 -25.93 29.86 90.63
N ALA A 28 -24.95 30.75 90.52
CA ALA A 28 -25.18 32.18 90.54
C ALA A 28 -25.98 32.65 89.31
N ASN A 29 -26.63 33.80 89.44
CA ASN A 29 -27.31 34.50 88.34
C ASN A 29 -28.41 33.66 87.64
N GLY A 30 -29.19 32.92 88.41
CA GLY A 30 -30.36 32.17 87.93
C GLY A 30 -30.02 31.02 86.99
N THR A 31 -28.77 30.57 86.98
CA THR A 31 -28.34 29.42 86.18
C THR A 31 -28.36 28.14 87.02
N TYR A 32 -28.59 27.00 86.36
CA TYR A 32 -28.65 25.68 86.99
C TYR A 32 -27.84 24.72 86.12
N THR A 33 -27.06 23.85 86.76
CA THR A 33 -26.35 22.78 86.07
C THR A 33 -26.77 21.42 86.59
N ALA A 34 -26.88 20.44 85.71
CA ALA A 34 -27.11 19.06 86.07
C ALA A 34 -26.22 18.16 85.21
N SER A 35 -25.66 17.14 85.83
CA SER A 35 -25.02 16.04 85.11
C SER A 35 -26.08 15.03 84.72
N ILE A 36 -26.07 14.63 83.45
CA ILE A 36 -26.96 13.59 82.92
C ILE A 36 -26.11 12.35 82.70
N THR A 37 -26.43 11.26 83.37
CA THR A 37 -25.85 9.95 83.06
C THR A 37 -26.62 9.34 81.90
N ALA A 38 -25.91 8.91 80.86
CA ALA A 38 -26.52 8.24 79.70
C ALA A 38 -27.18 6.90 80.09
N THR A 39 -28.24 6.51 79.36
CA THR A 39 -28.89 5.20 79.48
C THR A 39 -28.05 4.14 78.80
N THR A 40 -28.28 2.88 79.15
CA THR A 40 -27.73 1.72 78.42
C THR A 40 -28.43 1.48 77.07
N THR A 41 -29.56 2.14 76.82
CA THR A 41 -30.33 2.01 75.58
C THR A 41 -30.13 3.25 74.72
N PRO A 42 -29.65 3.12 73.47
CA PRO A 42 -29.60 4.22 72.51
C PRO A 42 -31.00 4.75 72.16
N GLY A 43 -31.08 6.01 71.76
CA GLY A 43 -32.32 6.64 71.34
C GLY A 43 -32.46 8.09 71.80
N ARG A 44 -33.62 8.67 71.47
CA ARG A 44 -33.95 10.05 71.76
C ARG A 44 -34.65 10.16 73.11
N SER A 45 -34.13 11.03 73.98
CA SER A 45 -34.71 11.39 75.27
C SER A 45 -35.03 12.88 75.29
N THR A 46 -36.22 13.25 75.77
CA THR A 46 -36.59 14.66 75.96
C THR A 46 -36.30 15.04 77.41
N ILE A 47 -35.34 15.94 77.60
CA ILE A 47 -35.03 16.54 78.89
C ILE A 47 -35.89 17.77 79.06
N THR A 48 -36.75 17.78 80.08
CA THR A 48 -37.63 18.91 80.39
C THR A 48 -37.20 19.53 81.69
N ALA A 49 -36.88 20.82 81.68
CA ALA A 49 -36.63 21.62 82.87
C ALA A 49 -37.92 22.37 83.23
N THR A 50 -38.42 22.14 84.44
CA THR A 50 -39.67 22.73 84.94
C THR A 50 -39.39 23.54 86.20
N ASP A 51 -39.72 24.82 86.18
CA ASP A 51 -39.75 25.68 87.36
C ASP A 51 -41.04 25.38 88.15
N LYS A 52 -40.89 24.92 89.39
CA LYS A 52 -42.02 24.64 90.30
C LYS A 52 -42.41 25.82 91.18
N SER A 53 -41.57 26.85 91.22
CA SER A 53 -41.80 28.07 92.01
C SER A 53 -42.67 29.08 91.27
N SER A 54 -42.63 29.05 89.93
CA SER A 54 -43.33 30.01 89.08
C SER A 54 -44.32 29.33 88.14
N THR A 55 -45.51 29.93 88.00
CA THR A 55 -46.52 29.48 87.03
C THR A 55 -46.86 30.60 86.07
N SER A 56 -47.15 30.25 84.82
CA SER A 56 -47.73 31.16 83.83
C SER A 56 -49.10 30.60 83.46
N ASN A 57 -50.15 31.42 83.62
CA ASN A 57 -51.56 31.02 83.40
C ASN A 57 -51.95 29.71 84.12
N GLY A 58 -51.49 29.53 85.36
CA GLY A 58 -51.80 28.36 86.19
C GLY A 58 -51.04 27.08 85.85
N SER A 59 -50.10 27.11 84.90
CA SER A 59 -49.23 25.98 84.55
C SER A 59 -47.76 26.26 84.90
N PRO A 60 -46.98 25.26 85.35
CA PRO A 60 -45.54 25.41 85.59
C PRO A 60 -44.79 25.85 84.32
N LEU A 61 -43.84 26.75 84.45
CA LEU A 61 -42.96 27.13 83.34
C LEU A 61 -42.02 25.96 83.02
N SER A 62 -42.01 25.50 81.77
CA SER A 62 -41.08 24.44 81.35
C SER A 62 -40.46 24.70 80.00
N ALA A 63 -39.23 24.21 79.82
CA ALA A 63 -38.50 24.20 78.57
C ALA A 63 -37.93 22.79 78.34
N SER A 64 -37.95 22.32 77.11
CA SER A 64 -37.44 21.00 76.76
C SER A 64 -36.33 21.06 75.73
N ALA A 65 -35.38 20.14 75.88
CA ALA A 65 -34.30 19.89 74.94
C ALA A 65 -34.26 18.39 74.63
N THR A 66 -33.78 18.05 73.45
CA THR A 66 -33.63 16.65 73.03
C THR A 66 -32.19 16.20 73.24
N LEU A 67 -32.01 15.12 74.00
CA LEU A 67 -30.76 14.37 74.13
C LEU A 67 -30.84 13.13 73.23
N THR A 68 -29.99 13.05 72.21
CA THR A 68 -29.83 11.83 71.41
C THR A 68 -28.65 11.04 71.96
N GLN A 69 -28.88 9.78 72.30
CA GLN A 69 -27.87 8.87 72.80
C GLN A 69 -27.60 7.82 71.73
N SER A 70 -26.34 7.67 71.33
CA SER A 70 -25.95 6.75 70.28
C SER A 70 -25.22 5.56 70.88
N GLY A 71 -25.51 4.36 70.37
CA GLY A 71 -24.78 3.14 70.70
C GLY A 71 -23.49 3.00 69.88
N PRO A 72 -22.78 1.87 70.02
CA PRO A 72 -21.71 1.49 69.11
C PRO A 72 -22.22 1.48 67.66
N ALA A 73 -21.34 1.84 66.74
CA ALA A 73 -21.63 1.75 65.32
C ALA A 73 -22.01 0.31 64.91
N ALA A 74 -23.00 0.22 64.03
CA ALA A 74 -23.56 -1.05 63.54
C ALA A 74 -23.77 -1.04 62.02
N ASP A 75 -24.02 0.13 61.42
CA ASP A 75 -24.20 0.29 59.98
C ASP A 75 -23.46 1.52 59.47
N VAL A 76 -22.89 1.40 58.27
CA VAL A 76 -22.14 2.45 57.60
C VAL A 76 -22.63 2.56 56.16
N VAL A 77 -23.18 3.71 55.81
CA VAL A 77 -23.70 3.99 54.46
C VAL A 77 -22.77 4.97 53.76
N VAL A 78 -22.25 4.60 52.59
CA VAL A 78 -21.31 5.43 51.82
C VAL A 78 -21.98 5.95 50.55
N SER A 79 -21.74 7.23 50.25
CA SER A 79 -22.17 7.88 49.01
C SER A 79 -21.05 8.75 48.44
N LEU A 80 -21.05 8.95 47.13
CA LEU A 80 -20.06 9.74 46.40
C LEU A 80 -20.74 10.86 45.63
N ALA A 81 -20.19 12.07 45.68
CA ALA A 81 -20.68 13.22 44.94
C ALA A 81 -19.52 14.00 44.29
N PRO A 82 -19.31 13.87 42.97
CA PRO A 82 -19.98 12.97 42.01
C PRO A 82 -19.53 11.50 42.12
N SER A 83 -20.32 10.54 41.65
CA SER A 83 -19.92 9.11 41.58
C SER A 83 -19.08 8.75 40.35
N GLN A 84 -18.84 9.71 39.45
CA GLN A 84 -18.05 9.55 38.24
C GLN A 84 -17.02 10.68 38.11
N LEU A 85 -15.77 10.34 37.78
CA LEU A 85 -14.66 11.28 37.59
C LEU A 85 -13.92 11.01 36.27
N THR A 86 -13.18 12.00 35.77
CA THR A 86 -12.21 11.78 34.71
C THR A 86 -10.94 11.18 35.30
N ALA A 87 -10.36 10.17 34.65
CA ALA A 87 -9.12 9.50 35.04
C ALA A 87 -7.88 10.34 34.66
N ASP A 88 -7.78 11.56 35.19
CA ASP A 88 -6.72 12.53 34.94
C ASP A 88 -5.68 12.64 36.08
N GLY A 89 -5.90 11.97 37.20
CA GLY A 89 -5.08 12.07 38.40
C GLY A 89 -5.29 13.35 39.22
N ALA A 90 -6.35 14.13 38.93
CA ALA A 90 -6.58 15.44 39.54
C ALA A 90 -8.05 15.71 39.88
N SER A 91 -8.99 15.13 39.15
CA SER A 91 -10.42 15.21 39.41
C SER A 91 -10.75 14.62 40.79
N THR A 92 -11.69 15.24 41.50
CA THR A 92 -12.01 14.85 42.89
C THR A 92 -13.49 14.58 43.10
N THR A 93 -13.81 13.63 43.98
CA THR A 93 -15.15 13.41 44.53
C THR A 93 -15.14 13.56 46.05
N VAL A 94 -16.29 13.91 46.62
CA VAL A 94 -16.50 13.86 48.06
C VAL A 94 -17.16 12.54 48.41
N ALA A 95 -16.46 11.70 49.18
CA ALA A 95 -17.02 10.52 49.80
C ALA A 95 -17.65 10.91 51.15
N THR A 96 -18.91 10.53 51.35
CA THR A 96 -19.64 10.78 52.59
C THR A 96 -20.06 9.44 53.20
N ALA A 97 -19.62 9.16 54.42
CA ALA A 97 -20.04 8.03 55.23
C ALA A 97 -21.01 8.52 56.32
N GLN A 98 -22.16 7.87 56.42
CA GLN A 98 -23.10 8.04 57.53
C GLN A 98 -23.05 6.80 58.40
N VAL A 99 -22.74 6.99 59.68
CA VAL A 99 -22.59 5.90 60.64
C VAL A 99 -23.79 5.89 61.57
N PHE A 100 -24.44 4.73 61.67
CA PHE A 100 -25.62 4.52 62.49
C PHE A 100 -25.39 3.40 63.50
N ASP A 101 -26.01 3.53 64.67
CA ASP A 101 -26.12 2.44 65.64
C ASP A 101 -27.24 1.46 65.25
N ASN A 102 -27.40 0.37 66.01
CA ASN A 102 -28.42 -0.65 65.75
C ASN A 102 -29.87 -0.15 65.93
N ALA A 103 -30.07 1.06 66.49
CA ALA A 103 -31.35 1.72 66.63
C ALA A 103 -31.59 2.79 65.54
N GLY A 104 -30.65 2.97 64.61
CA GLY A 104 -30.72 3.95 63.52
C GLY A 104 -30.36 5.38 63.92
N ASN A 105 -29.76 5.61 65.10
CA ASN A 105 -29.28 6.94 65.48
C ASN A 105 -27.90 7.20 64.89
N PRO A 106 -27.59 8.43 64.44
CA PRO A 106 -26.25 8.77 63.96
C PRO A 106 -25.23 8.67 65.11
N VAL A 107 -24.03 8.16 64.83
CA VAL A 107 -22.95 8.00 65.81
C VAL A 107 -21.95 9.15 65.67
N PRO A 108 -22.01 10.21 66.50
CA PRO A 108 -21.10 11.35 66.42
C PRO A 108 -19.71 11.03 66.98
N ASN A 109 -18.68 11.73 66.47
CA ASN A 109 -17.29 11.66 66.94
C ASN A 109 -16.65 10.25 66.95
N ASP A 110 -17.12 9.37 66.06
CA ASP A 110 -16.51 8.08 65.76
C ASP A 110 -15.24 8.24 64.90
N SER A 111 -14.43 7.19 64.85
CA SER A 111 -13.23 7.11 64.02
C SER A 111 -13.51 6.32 62.76
N VAL A 112 -13.67 7.01 61.63
CA VAL A 112 -13.92 6.41 60.31
C VAL A 112 -12.72 6.58 59.39
N ALA A 113 -12.24 5.48 58.83
CA ALA A 113 -11.18 5.44 57.82
C ALA A 113 -11.76 5.18 56.43
N PHE A 114 -11.44 6.04 55.47
CA PHE A 114 -11.74 5.82 54.07
C PHE A 114 -10.58 5.10 53.36
N SER A 115 -10.92 4.22 52.42
CA SER A 115 -9.98 3.56 51.52
C SER A 115 -10.58 3.45 50.12
N ALA A 116 -9.73 3.30 49.12
CA ALA A 116 -10.15 3.14 47.73
C ALA A 116 -9.35 2.02 47.05
N SER A 117 -10.02 1.18 46.27
CA SER A 117 -9.46 -0.06 45.74
C SER A 117 -8.47 0.12 44.58
N GLY A 118 -8.44 1.29 43.93
CA GLY A 118 -7.66 1.57 42.72
C GLY A 118 -6.35 2.32 42.96
N GLY A 119 -6.00 2.63 44.21
CA GLY A 119 -4.86 3.49 44.52
C GLY A 119 -5.15 4.99 44.40
N GLN A 120 -6.43 5.37 44.39
CA GLN A 120 -6.85 6.77 44.53
C GLN A 120 -6.24 7.39 45.79
N ALA A 121 -5.87 8.67 45.72
CA ALA A 121 -5.45 9.39 46.92
C ALA A 121 -6.67 9.73 47.77
N VAL A 122 -6.63 9.32 49.04
CA VAL A 122 -7.67 9.58 50.03
C VAL A 122 -7.20 10.69 50.95
N GLY A 123 -7.93 11.80 50.97
CA GLY A 123 -7.69 12.92 51.88
C GLY A 123 -8.01 12.58 53.33
N ALA A 124 -7.66 13.47 54.25
CA ALA A 124 -7.99 13.31 55.66
C ALA A 124 -9.52 13.25 55.88
N THR A 125 -9.97 12.34 56.74
CA THR A 125 -11.37 12.27 57.17
C THR A 125 -11.72 13.50 58.01
N GLN A 126 -12.81 14.18 57.65
CA GLN A 126 -13.40 15.29 58.40
C GLN A 126 -14.78 14.85 58.92
N THR A 127 -15.20 15.36 60.07
CA THR A 127 -16.53 15.09 60.65
C THR A 127 -17.30 16.38 60.89
N SER A 128 -18.61 16.34 60.67
CA SER A 128 -19.53 17.44 61.02
C SER A 128 -20.06 17.33 62.47
N GLY A 129 -19.66 16.29 63.21
CA GLY A 129 -20.09 16.04 64.58
C GLY A 129 -21.50 15.44 64.71
N THR A 130 -22.18 15.14 63.60
CA THR A 130 -23.54 14.56 63.58
C THR A 130 -23.60 13.16 62.96
N GLY A 131 -22.53 12.37 63.13
CA GLY A 131 -22.41 11.01 62.56
C GLY A 131 -22.20 10.94 61.05
N SER A 132 -21.82 12.07 60.44
CA SER A 132 -21.42 12.16 59.04
C SER A 132 -19.93 12.48 58.94
N TYR A 133 -19.23 11.67 58.16
CA TYR A 133 -17.79 11.72 57.94
C TYR A 133 -17.54 11.90 56.44
N VAL A 134 -16.63 12.79 56.08
CA VAL A 134 -16.32 13.10 54.68
C VAL A 134 -14.83 13.00 54.40
N ALA A 135 -14.48 12.51 53.22
CA ALA A 135 -13.12 12.55 52.70
C ALA A 135 -13.14 12.90 51.22
N THR A 136 -12.13 13.63 50.77
CA THR A 136 -11.93 13.89 49.34
C THR A 136 -11.15 12.73 48.74
N ILE A 137 -11.68 12.14 47.66
CA ILE A 137 -11.00 11.10 46.89
C ILE A 137 -10.55 11.73 45.57
N THR A 138 -9.26 11.60 45.25
CA THR A 138 -8.68 12.09 43.98
C THR A 138 -8.54 10.92 43.01
N SER A 139 -8.98 11.11 41.76
CA SER A 139 -8.93 10.09 40.72
C SER A 139 -7.49 9.62 40.44
N THR A 140 -7.38 8.46 39.81
CA THR A 140 -6.12 8.00 39.22
C THR A 140 -6.00 8.43 37.77
N ARG A 141 -4.95 7.97 37.08
CA ARG A 141 -4.82 8.10 35.61
C ARG A 141 -5.36 6.90 34.83
N ALA A 142 -5.91 5.91 35.53
CA ALA A 142 -6.45 4.69 34.93
C ALA A 142 -7.98 4.73 34.98
N ALA A 143 -8.63 4.67 33.82
CA ALA A 143 -10.07 4.53 33.76
C ALA A 143 -10.49 3.14 34.28
N GLY A 144 -11.62 3.08 34.99
CA GLY A 144 -12.09 1.85 35.59
C GLY A 144 -13.26 2.04 36.57
N SER A 145 -13.67 0.92 37.17
CA SER A 145 -14.64 0.90 38.27
C SER A 145 -13.91 0.53 39.54
N TYR A 146 -13.99 1.40 40.54
CA TYR A 146 -13.28 1.27 41.81
C TYR A 146 -14.26 1.33 42.97
N THR A 147 -13.88 0.76 44.11
CA THR A 147 -14.70 0.74 45.32
C THR A 147 -14.08 1.67 46.36
N VAL A 148 -14.87 2.60 46.87
CA VAL A 148 -14.53 3.44 48.02
C VAL A 148 -15.22 2.84 49.24
N THR A 149 -14.45 2.48 50.26
CA THR A 149 -14.93 1.84 51.49
C THR A 149 -14.67 2.78 52.67
N ALA A 150 -15.66 2.92 53.54
CA ALA A 150 -15.52 3.55 54.84
C ALA A 150 -15.63 2.47 55.91
N THR A 151 -14.70 2.45 56.87
CA THR A 151 -14.67 1.48 57.96
C THR A 151 -14.55 2.22 59.28
N ASP A 152 -15.40 1.87 60.25
CA ASP A 152 -15.34 2.39 61.61
C ASP A 152 -14.27 1.68 62.47
N ALA A 153 -14.07 2.14 63.71
CA ALA A 153 -13.09 1.57 64.63
C ALA A 153 -13.43 0.15 65.13
N LEU A 154 -14.69 -0.28 65.00
CA LEU A 154 -15.19 -1.61 65.38
C LEU A 154 -15.16 -2.59 64.20
N GLY A 155 -14.84 -2.11 63.00
CA GLY A 155 -14.75 -2.89 61.76
C GLY A 155 -16.04 -2.93 60.94
N ASN A 156 -17.11 -2.22 61.31
CA ASN A 156 -18.27 -2.12 60.41
C ASN A 156 -17.89 -1.24 59.22
N SER A 157 -18.41 -1.59 58.05
CA SER A 157 -18.01 -0.92 56.81
C SER A 157 -19.14 -0.80 55.80
N GLY A 158 -19.10 0.30 55.06
CA GLY A 158 -19.94 0.55 53.89
C GLY A 158 -19.08 0.83 52.68
N SER A 159 -19.65 0.71 51.48
CA SER A 159 -18.93 1.03 50.26
C SER A 159 -19.81 1.65 49.17
N ALA A 160 -19.16 2.37 48.27
CA ALA A 160 -19.77 2.93 47.06
C ALA A 160 -18.82 2.74 45.87
N THR A 161 -19.39 2.63 44.68
CA THR A 161 -18.63 2.49 43.43
C THR A 161 -18.29 3.85 42.84
N LEU A 162 -17.00 4.10 42.63
CA LEU A 162 -16.45 5.23 41.88
C LEU A 162 -16.16 4.79 40.44
N SER A 163 -16.77 5.44 39.45
CA SER A 163 -16.44 5.23 38.04
C SER A 163 -15.46 6.29 37.55
N GLU A 164 -14.25 5.88 37.18
CA GLU A 164 -13.30 6.76 36.50
C GLU A 164 -13.38 6.51 35.00
N VAL A 165 -13.64 7.55 34.21
CA VAL A 165 -13.77 7.45 32.75
C VAL A 165 -12.59 8.09 32.03
N PRO A 166 -12.26 7.63 30.80
CA PRO A 166 -11.23 8.26 29.98
C PRO A 166 -11.49 9.75 29.76
N GLY A 167 -10.42 10.52 29.60
CA GLY A 167 -10.50 11.91 29.17
C GLY A 167 -10.91 12.07 27.70
N PRO A 168 -10.85 13.31 27.17
CA PRO A 168 -11.11 13.57 25.76
C PRO A 168 -10.18 12.74 24.84
N PRO A 169 -10.67 12.27 23.67
CA PRO A 169 -9.83 11.58 22.69
C PRO A 169 -8.62 12.42 22.26
N ALA A 170 -7.43 11.83 22.29
CA ALA A 170 -6.19 12.54 21.97
C ALA A 170 -5.27 11.76 21.02
N VAL A 171 -5.28 10.42 21.10
CA VAL A 171 -4.34 9.57 20.37
C VAL A 171 -5.09 8.51 19.59
N LEU A 172 -4.72 8.36 18.32
CA LEU A 172 -5.32 7.44 17.37
C LEU A 172 -4.19 6.61 16.74
N ASN A 173 -4.11 5.33 17.12
CA ASN A 173 -3.02 4.45 16.72
C ASN A 173 -3.54 3.29 15.87
N LEU A 174 -3.03 3.19 14.64
CA LEU A 174 -3.40 2.19 13.64
C LEU A 174 -2.26 1.17 13.51
N SER A 175 -2.57 -0.12 13.73
CA SER A 175 -1.60 -1.18 13.46
C SER A 175 -1.38 -1.36 11.96
N PRO A 176 -0.22 -1.88 11.53
CA PRO A 176 -0.02 -2.22 10.12
C PRO A 176 -1.07 -3.19 9.59
N PHE A 177 -1.45 -3.00 8.32
CA PHE A 177 -2.28 -3.97 7.62
C PHE A 177 -1.58 -5.33 7.50
N SER A 178 -2.33 -6.39 7.78
CA SER A 178 -1.90 -7.77 7.60
C SER A 178 -2.85 -8.49 6.64
N PRO A 179 -2.38 -8.98 5.48
CA PRO A 179 -1.03 -8.77 4.93
C PRO A 179 -0.74 -7.32 4.53
N THR A 180 0.54 -6.94 4.43
CA THR A 180 0.96 -5.58 3.99
C THR A 180 0.81 -5.36 2.48
N ARG A 181 0.75 -6.45 1.70
CA ARG A 181 0.44 -6.45 0.27
C ARG A 181 -0.73 -7.38 0.00
N VAL A 182 -1.66 -6.93 -0.83
CA VAL A 182 -2.87 -7.69 -1.19
C VAL A 182 -3.00 -7.78 -2.70
N VAL A 183 -3.49 -8.91 -3.22
CA VAL A 183 -3.74 -9.06 -4.66
C VAL A 183 -4.97 -8.24 -5.07
N ALA A 184 -4.85 -7.40 -6.09
CA ALA A 184 -5.95 -6.56 -6.61
C ALA A 184 -6.95 -7.36 -7.48
N ASN A 185 -7.69 -8.28 -6.85
CA ASN A 185 -8.66 -9.16 -7.51
C ASN A 185 -10.13 -8.89 -7.12
N GLY A 186 -10.40 -7.89 -6.27
CA GLY A 186 -11.74 -7.57 -5.81
C GLY A 186 -12.27 -8.44 -4.65
N VAL A 187 -11.47 -9.37 -4.13
CA VAL A 187 -11.89 -10.33 -3.09
C VAL A 187 -10.85 -10.55 -1.99
N SER A 188 -9.57 -10.38 -2.28
CA SER A 188 -8.50 -10.46 -1.30
C SER A 188 -8.59 -9.28 -0.34
N SER A 189 -8.28 -9.53 0.93
CA SER A 189 -8.44 -8.55 2.00
C SER A 189 -7.19 -8.42 2.86
N ALA A 190 -7.08 -7.27 3.51
CA ALA A 190 -6.13 -7.01 4.58
C ALA A 190 -6.86 -6.37 5.77
N ALA A 191 -6.37 -6.65 6.97
CA ALA A 191 -6.96 -6.15 8.20
C ALA A 191 -5.95 -5.39 9.06
N ALA A 192 -6.44 -4.40 9.80
CA ALA A 192 -5.70 -3.62 10.77
C ALA A 192 -6.58 -3.36 12.00
N THR A 193 -5.95 -3.05 13.13
CA THR A 193 -6.63 -2.67 14.37
C THR A 193 -6.33 -1.21 14.68
N LEU A 194 -7.38 -0.44 14.87
CA LEU A 194 -7.32 0.93 15.38
C LEU A 194 -7.52 0.92 16.89
N THR A 195 -6.76 1.73 17.61
CA THR A 195 -6.97 2.02 19.03
C THR A 195 -7.15 3.52 19.24
N LEU A 196 -8.20 3.91 19.95
CA LEU A 196 -8.51 5.29 20.30
C LEU A 196 -8.36 5.48 21.81
N THR A 197 -7.48 6.38 22.21
CA THR A 197 -7.14 6.62 23.61
C THR A 197 -7.10 8.11 23.96
N ASP A 198 -7.25 8.41 25.23
CA ASP A 198 -6.92 9.73 25.77
C ASP A 198 -5.39 9.94 25.86
N VAL A 199 -4.96 11.07 26.42
CA VAL A 199 -3.53 11.41 26.59
C VAL A 199 -2.80 10.51 27.60
N PHE A 200 -3.54 9.83 28.48
CA PHE A 200 -2.99 8.93 29.51
C PHE A 200 -3.04 7.46 29.08
N GLY A 201 -3.53 7.17 27.88
CA GLY A 201 -3.61 5.81 27.33
C GLY A 201 -4.88 5.05 27.70
N ASN A 202 -5.88 5.72 28.30
CA ASN A 202 -7.17 5.09 28.60
C ASN A 202 -7.97 4.92 27.31
N ALA A 203 -8.48 3.71 27.07
CA ALA A 203 -9.18 3.38 25.84
C ALA A 203 -10.61 3.96 25.82
N ILE A 204 -11.00 4.53 24.68
CA ILE A 204 -12.29 5.21 24.50
C ILE A 204 -13.19 4.38 23.58
N ALA A 205 -14.18 3.71 24.18
CA ALA A 205 -15.14 2.87 23.49
C ALA A 205 -16.35 3.65 22.94
N GLY A 206 -17.07 3.05 21.98
CA GLY A 206 -18.35 3.56 21.48
C GLY A 206 -18.25 4.81 20.60
N GLN A 207 -17.06 5.15 20.12
CA GLN A 207 -16.88 6.29 19.22
C GLN A 207 -17.19 5.91 17.77
N SER A 208 -17.75 6.86 17.02
CA SER A 208 -17.96 6.70 15.59
C SER A 208 -16.61 6.78 14.85
N VAL A 209 -16.28 5.72 14.11
CA VAL A 209 -15.06 5.61 13.33
C VAL A 209 -15.43 5.47 11.86
N VAL A 210 -14.85 6.33 11.02
CA VAL A 210 -15.05 6.32 9.58
C VAL A 210 -13.72 5.99 8.91
N ALA A 211 -13.72 5.01 8.01
CA ALA A 211 -12.56 4.67 7.20
C ALA A 211 -12.89 4.83 5.71
N THR A 212 -11.95 5.40 4.95
CA THR A 212 -12.09 5.68 3.52
C THR A 212 -10.83 5.24 2.79
N SER A 213 -10.96 4.86 1.52
CA SER A 213 -9.82 4.54 0.65
C SER A 213 -9.66 5.60 -0.44
N SER A 214 -8.42 5.91 -0.82
CA SER A 214 -8.13 6.68 -2.02
C SER A 214 -8.42 5.90 -3.32
N ASP A 215 -8.55 4.58 -3.24
CA ASP A 215 -9.05 3.76 -4.33
C ASP A 215 -10.56 3.53 -4.16
N SER A 216 -11.35 4.16 -5.04
CA SER A 216 -12.82 4.05 -5.02
C SER A 216 -13.35 2.64 -5.29
N GLY A 217 -12.51 1.73 -5.79
CA GLY A 217 -12.88 0.32 -5.97
C GLY A 217 -12.72 -0.53 -4.72
N ASP A 218 -12.06 -0.02 -3.67
CA ASP A 218 -11.92 -0.72 -2.40
C ASP A 218 -13.22 -0.75 -1.62
N ARG A 219 -13.41 -1.81 -0.85
CA ARG A 219 -14.51 -1.90 0.12
C ARG A 219 -13.93 -1.93 1.51
N VAL A 220 -14.09 -0.83 2.24
CA VAL A 220 -13.60 -0.66 3.60
C VAL A 220 -14.75 -0.87 4.58
N SER A 221 -14.52 -1.66 5.61
CA SER A 221 -15.47 -1.88 6.71
C SER A 221 -14.79 -1.66 8.05
N VAL A 222 -15.53 -1.07 8.99
CA VAL A 222 -15.09 -0.83 10.36
C VAL A 222 -16.02 -1.59 11.30
N ILE A 223 -15.45 -2.29 12.27
CA ILE A 223 -16.17 -3.02 13.31
C ILE A 223 -15.63 -2.58 14.67
N ASP A 224 -16.49 -2.16 15.58
CA ASP A 224 -16.11 -1.95 16.98
C ASP A 224 -15.89 -3.33 17.63
N VAL A 225 -14.65 -3.60 18.06
CA VAL A 225 -14.29 -4.86 18.74
C VAL A 225 -14.30 -4.71 20.26
N GLY A 226 -14.75 -3.55 20.77
CA GLY A 226 -14.86 -3.24 22.18
C GLY A 226 -13.58 -2.68 22.79
N GLY A 227 -13.71 -2.07 23.97
CA GLY A 227 -12.57 -1.57 24.75
C GLY A 227 -11.73 -0.52 24.01
N GLY A 228 -12.37 0.33 23.19
CA GLY A 228 -11.70 1.39 22.41
C GLY A 228 -10.84 0.90 21.25
N ARG A 229 -11.09 -0.34 20.79
CA ARG A 229 -10.43 -0.95 19.63
C ARG A 229 -11.43 -1.14 18.50
N TYR A 230 -11.00 -0.90 17.27
CA TYR A 230 -11.82 -1.04 16.07
C TYR A 230 -11.07 -1.87 15.02
N GLY A 231 -11.71 -2.93 14.54
CA GLY A 231 -11.21 -3.74 13.43
C GLY A 231 -11.51 -3.05 12.10
N ILE A 232 -10.48 -2.87 11.29
CA ILE A 232 -10.54 -2.26 9.96
C ILE A 232 -10.22 -3.36 8.96
N THR A 233 -11.16 -3.64 8.05
CA THR A 233 -10.94 -4.59 6.96
C THR A 233 -11.08 -3.87 5.64
N VAL A 234 -10.12 -4.07 4.75
CA VAL A 234 -10.13 -3.55 3.38
C VAL A 234 -10.17 -4.75 2.44
N ILE A 235 -11.20 -4.83 1.61
CA ILE A 235 -11.23 -5.71 0.45
C ILE A 235 -10.71 -4.90 -0.73
N SER A 236 -9.66 -5.42 -1.36
CA SER A 236 -8.96 -4.80 -2.49
C SER A 236 -9.89 -4.51 -3.67
N SER A 237 -9.50 -3.53 -4.49
CA SER A 237 -10.11 -3.28 -5.78
C SER A 237 -9.63 -4.31 -6.83
N ARG A 238 -9.97 -4.08 -8.10
CA ARG A 238 -9.41 -4.83 -9.24
C ARG A 238 -8.25 -4.11 -9.93
N THR A 239 -7.76 -3.00 -9.36
CA THR A 239 -6.69 -2.18 -9.93
C THR A 239 -5.46 -2.29 -9.04
N ALA A 240 -4.37 -2.87 -9.57
CA ALA A 240 -3.12 -2.97 -8.84
C ALA A 240 -2.47 -1.58 -8.68
N ARG A 241 -2.61 -0.99 -7.49
CA ARG A 241 -1.98 0.26 -7.08
C ARG A 241 -1.94 0.37 -5.56
N ALA A 242 -1.02 1.18 -5.04
CA ALA A 242 -1.07 1.56 -3.63
C ALA A 242 -2.31 2.44 -3.36
N ALA A 243 -3.06 2.10 -2.31
CA ALA A 243 -4.23 2.83 -1.84
C ALA A 243 -3.98 3.38 -0.44
N TRP A 244 -4.30 4.65 -0.19
CA TRP A 244 -4.24 5.27 1.13
C TRP A 244 -5.56 5.07 1.86
N ILE A 245 -5.50 4.35 2.98
CA ILE A 245 -6.65 4.14 3.87
C ILE A 245 -6.61 5.20 4.95
N THR A 246 -7.56 6.14 4.91
CA THR A 246 -7.68 7.24 5.87
C THR A 246 -8.79 6.92 6.87
N ILE A 247 -8.46 6.98 8.16
CA ILE A 247 -9.37 6.67 9.25
C ILE A 247 -9.54 7.93 10.11
N THR A 248 -10.79 8.26 10.40
CA THR A 248 -11.18 9.40 11.22
C THR A 248 -12.02 8.94 12.39
N ALA A 249 -11.66 9.36 13.61
CA ALA A 249 -12.46 9.14 14.81
C ALA A 249 -12.35 10.35 15.74
N ALA A 250 -13.48 10.83 16.26
CA ALA A 250 -13.53 11.99 17.17
C ALA A 250 -12.73 13.23 16.67
N GLY A 251 -12.72 13.48 15.35
CA GLY A 251 -11.98 14.59 14.73
C GLY A 251 -10.48 14.37 14.55
N LEU A 252 -9.93 13.27 15.08
CA LEU A 252 -8.56 12.83 14.82
C LEU A 252 -8.49 12.02 13.54
N THR A 253 -7.37 12.11 12.82
CA THR A 253 -7.15 11.40 11.55
C THR A 253 -5.82 10.66 11.56
N THR A 254 -5.79 9.48 10.93
CA THR A 254 -4.57 8.75 10.60
C THR A 254 -4.73 8.13 9.22
N ALA A 255 -3.61 7.86 8.54
CA ALA A 255 -3.64 7.23 7.23
C ALA A 255 -2.48 6.25 7.06
N GLN A 256 -2.74 5.15 6.36
CA GLN A 256 -1.73 4.17 6.01
C GLN A 256 -1.92 3.68 4.59
N ALA A 257 -0.82 3.48 3.87
CA ALA A 257 -0.83 2.88 2.54
C ALA A 257 -1.02 1.36 2.64
N LEU A 258 -1.92 0.82 1.82
CA LEU A 258 -2.07 -0.59 1.51
C LEU A 258 -1.63 -0.82 0.07
N ASP A 259 -0.58 -1.61 -0.12
CA ASP A 259 -0.04 -1.88 -1.45
C ASP A 259 -0.81 -3.02 -2.13
N GLN A 260 -1.55 -2.68 -3.19
CA GLN A 260 -2.30 -3.66 -3.97
C GLN A 260 -1.49 -4.04 -5.21
N VAL A 261 -1.17 -5.32 -5.31
CA VAL A 261 -0.30 -5.85 -6.36
C VAL A 261 -1.10 -6.66 -7.37
N PRO A 262 -0.60 -6.80 -8.61
CA PRO A 262 -1.18 -7.75 -9.56
C PRO A 262 -1.15 -9.17 -8.99
N GLY A 263 -2.11 -9.99 -9.40
CA GLY A 263 -2.06 -11.42 -9.15
C GLY A 263 -0.98 -12.13 -9.97
N PRO A 264 -0.89 -13.47 -9.88
CA PRO A 264 -0.08 -14.26 -10.78
C PRO A 264 -0.44 -13.99 -12.25
N ALA A 265 0.53 -14.07 -13.15
CA ALA A 265 0.28 -13.90 -14.58
C ALA A 265 -0.81 -14.86 -15.06
N GLY A 266 -1.80 -14.30 -15.76
CA GLY A 266 -2.94 -15.03 -16.29
C GLY A 266 -3.06 -14.90 -17.81
N GLN A 267 -2.49 -13.84 -18.39
CA GLN A 267 -2.56 -13.57 -19.82
C GLN A 267 -1.23 -13.00 -20.33
N VAL A 268 -0.82 -13.49 -21.50
CA VAL A 268 0.34 -12.98 -22.23
C VAL A 268 -0.11 -12.71 -23.66
N SER A 269 0.13 -11.51 -24.17
CA SER A 269 -0.13 -11.15 -25.56
C SER A 269 1.15 -10.65 -26.23
N VAL A 270 1.27 -10.91 -27.54
CA VAL A 270 2.47 -10.58 -28.31
C VAL A 270 2.05 -9.82 -29.56
N ALA A 271 2.67 -8.68 -29.81
CA ALA A 271 2.50 -7.87 -31.01
C ALA A 271 3.84 -7.65 -31.70
N LEU A 272 3.84 -7.60 -33.04
CA LEU A 272 5.05 -7.41 -33.84
C LEU A 272 4.91 -6.14 -34.69
N SER A 273 5.95 -5.32 -34.70
CA SER A 273 6.00 -4.11 -35.52
C SER A 273 7.37 -3.96 -36.18
N PRO A 274 7.46 -4.12 -37.52
CA PRO A 274 6.44 -4.68 -38.43
C PRO A 274 6.24 -6.20 -38.25
N ASN A 275 5.09 -6.74 -38.63
CA ASN A 275 4.82 -8.19 -38.62
C ASN A 275 5.19 -8.92 -39.93
N ILE A 276 5.71 -8.19 -40.92
CA ILE A 276 6.20 -8.70 -42.20
C ILE A 276 7.64 -8.26 -42.38
N LEU A 277 8.55 -9.19 -42.67
CA LEU A 277 9.97 -8.92 -42.91
C LEU A 277 10.43 -9.59 -44.20
N PHE A 278 11.48 -9.05 -44.83
CA PHE A 278 12.20 -9.81 -45.85
C PHE A 278 13.05 -10.89 -45.20
N ALA A 279 12.99 -12.11 -45.74
CA ALA A 279 13.81 -13.25 -45.33
C ALA A 279 15.27 -13.10 -45.80
N ASN A 280 15.98 -12.10 -45.26
CA ASN A 280 17.32 -11.71 -45.71
C ASN A 280 18.38 -11.70 -44.61
N GLY A 281 18.06 -12.21 -43.42
CA GLY A 281 19.00 -12.33 -42.30
C GLY A 281 19.33 -11.02 -41.58
N ILE A 282 18.76 -9.88 -42.02
CA ILE A 282 19.11 -8.55 -41.50
C ILE A 282 17.90 -7.65 -41.25
N SER A 283 16.71 -8.03 -41.74
CA SER A 283 15.49 -7.25 -41.49
C SER A 283 15.07 -7.45 -40.04
N THR A 284 14.68 -6.36 -39.39
CA THR A 284 14.35 -6.37 -37.96
C THR A 284 12.90 -6.00 -37.70
N SER A 285 12.30 -6.63 -36.69
CA SER A 285 11.00 -6.30 -36.12
C SER A 285 11.13 -6.15 -34.60
N THR A 286 10.27 -5.36 -33.98
CA THR A 286 10.15 -5.30 -32.52
C THR A 286 8.96 -6.16 -32.09
N ALA A 287 9.23 -7.14 -31.23
CA ALA A 287 8.20 -7.87 -30.50
C ALA A 287 7.90 -7.10 -29.21
N THR A 288 6.64 -6.71 -29.03
CA THR A 288 6.11 -6.13 -27.80
C THR A 288 5.24 -7.19 -27.12
N VAL A 289 5.59 -7.58 -25.92
CA VAL A 289 4.86 -8.54 -25.09
C VAL A 289 4.17 -7.78 -23.97
N LEU A 290 2.88 -8.00 -23.78
CA LEU A 290 2.12 -7.47 -22.64
C LEU A 290 1.71 -8.65 -21.74
N VAL A 291 2.11 -8.58 -20.47
CA VAL A 291 1.81 -9.58 -19.44
C VAL A 291 0.88 -8.98 -18.40
N THR A 292 -0.25 -9.64 -18.19
CA THR A 292 -1.25 -9.22 -17.19
C THR A 292 -1.71 -10.40 -16.35
N ASP A 293 -2.23 -10.10 -15.16
CA ASP A 293 -2.97 -11.07 -14.36
C ASP A 293 -4.36 -11.36 -14.98
N ALA A 294 -5.14 -12.23 -14.34
CA ALA A 294 -6.49 -12.56 -14.79
C ALA A 294 -7.50 -11.39 -14.70
N SER A 295 -7.19 -10.34 -13.93
CA SER A 295 -8.00 -9.13 -13.80
C SER A 295 -7.60 -8.03 -14.78
N GLY A 296 -6.53 -8.24 -15.57
CA GLY A 296 -6.00 -7.28 -16.52
C GLY A 296 -4.96 -6.32 -15.92
N ASN A 297 -4.48 -6.57 -14.70
CA ASN A 297 -3.43 -5.75 -14.09
C ASN A 297 -2.08 -6.09 -14.71
N PRO A 298 -1.28 -5.09 -15.12
CA PRO A 298 0.03 -5.33 -15.73
C PRO A 298 1.07 -5.84 -14.71
N ILE A 299 1.90 -6.81 -15.13
CA ILE A 299 2.93 -7.42 -14.27
C ILE A 299 4.34 -7.13 -14.77
N SER A 300 5.11 -6.41 -13.96
CA SER A 300 6.51 -6.03 -14.25
C SER A 300 7.48 -6.90 -13.45
N GLY A 301 8.71 -7.07 -13.94
CA GLY A 301 9.75 -7.86 -13.29
C GLY A 301 9.73 -9.36 -13.60
N ASP A 302 8.79 -9.84 -14.41
CA ASP A 302 8.72 -11.24 -14.81
C ASP A 302 9.79 -11.62 -15.84
N SER A 303 10.15 -12.90 -15.84
CA SER A 303 11.14 -13.45 -16.77
C SER A 303 10.46 -14.01 -18.02
N ILE A 304 10.49 -13.21 -19.09
CA ILE A 304 9.88 -13.56 -20.36
C ILE A 304 10.89 -14.21 -21.30
N ARG A 305 10.56 -15.40 -21.79
CA ARG A 305 11.32 -16.14 -22.80
C ARG A 305 10.55 -16.17 -24.12
N LEU A 306 11.12 -15.60 -25.17
CA LEU A 306 10.60 -15.73 -26.53
C LEU A 306 11.27 -16.89 -27.26
N VAL A 307 10.45 -17.69 -27.96
CA VAL A 307 10.90 -18.76 -28.85
C VAL A 307 10.25 -18.64 -30.22
N ALA A 308 10.99 -18.99 -31.26
CA ALA A 308 10.47 -19.12 -32.62
C ALA A 308 10.26 -20.60 -32.95
N THR A 309 9.21 -20.93 -33.69
CA THR A 309 8.99 -22.32 -34.18
C THR A 309 10.04 -22.78 -35.18
N ARG A 310 10.83 -21.86 -35.75
CA ARG A 310 11.82 -22.17 -36.78
C ARG A 310 13.20 -21.63 -36.41
N ALA A 311 14.22 -22.45 -36.68
CA ALA A 311 15.61 -22.05 -36.56
C ALA A 311 15.97 -20.96 -37.58
N GLY A 312 16.86 -20.05 -37.20
CA GLY A 312 17.39 -18.98 -38.06
C GLY A 312 16.76 -17.60 -37.84
N VAL A 313 15.63 -17.51 -37.15
CA VAL A 313 15.14 -16.24 -36.57
C VAL A 313 15.95 -15.96 -35.31
N HIS A 314 16.58 -14.79 -35.24
CA HIS A 314 17.37 -14.40 -34.07
C HIS A 314 16.54 -13.50 -33.18
N ILE A 315 16.38 -13.90 -31.92
CA ILE A 315 15.63 -13.14 -30.93
C ILE A 315 16.64 -12.51 -29.98
N GLY A 316 16.60 -11.18 -29.88
CA GLY A 316 17.41 -10.41 -28.94
C GLY A 316 16.95 -10.60 -27.50
N ARG A 317 17.67 -9.96 -26.58
CA ARG A 317 17.30 -9.97 -25.16
C ARG A 317 15.94 -9.29 -24.96
N THR A 318 15.15 -9.84 -24.03
CA THR A 318 13.95 -9.19 -23.52
C THR A 318 14.31 -8.02 -22.61
N ILE A 319 13.63 -6.90 -22.78
CA ILE A 319 13.77 -5.68 -21.98
C ILE A 319 12.42 -5.36 -21.38
N ASP A 320 12.36 -5.32 -20.05
CA ASP A 320 11.19 -4.86 -19.29
C ASP A 320 11.17 -3.32 -19.24
N HIS A 321 10.05 -2.73 -19.61
CA HIS A 321 9.81 -1.28 -19.56
C HIS A 321 8.92 -0.87 -18.38
N GLY A 322 8.52 -1.82 -17.52
CA GLY A 322 7.48 -1.62 -16.52
C GLY A 322 6.09 -1.62 -17.13
N GLY A 323 5.07 -1.56 -16.26
CA GLY A 323 3.67 -1.58 -16.69
C GLY A 323 3.29 -2.83 -17.49
N GLY A 324 3.98 -3.95 -17.26
CA GLY A 324 3.69 -5.23 -17.93
C GLY A 324 4.18 -5.31 -19.37
N VAL A 325 4.94 -4.32 -19.85
CA VAL A 325 5.40 -4.26 -21.24
C VAL A 325 6.86 -4.70 -21.36
N TYR A 326 7.08 -5.74 -22.14
CA TYR A 326 8.41 -6.26 -22.48
C TYR A 326 8.66 -6.13 -23.97
N THR A 327 9.92 -5.88 -24.36
CA THR A 327 10.28 -5.80 -25.79
C THR A 327 11.48 -6.68 -26.12
N ALA A 328 11.51 -7.21 -27.33
CA ALA A 328 12.65 -7.91 -27.90
C ALA A 328 12.81 -7.58 -29.38
N SER A 329 14.06 -7.43 -29.83
CA SER A 329 14.37 -7.29 -31.26
C SER A 329 14.36 -8.65 -31.93
N ILE A 330 13.66 -8.77 -33.05
CA ILE A 330 13.58 -9.97 -33.88
C ILE A 330 14.32 -9.70 -35.17
N THR A 331 15.29 -10.55 -35.54
CA THR A 331 15.97 -10.49 -36.83
C THR A 331 15.52 -11.66 -37.69
N SER A 332 15.06 -11.35 -38.90
CA SER A 332 14.53 -12.30 -39.89
C SER A 332 15.54 -13.41 -40.19
N SER A 333 15.04 -14.57 -40.59
CA SER A 333 15.85 -15.66 -41.15
C SER A 333 16.22 -15.39 -42.63
N ASN A 334 16.77 -16.41 -43.29
CA ASN A 334 17.02 -16.43 -44.75
C ASN A 334 16.02 -17.31 -45.52
N HIS A 335 14.91 -17.70 -44.90
CA HIS A 335 13.92 -18.59 -45.51
C HIS A 335 12.53 -17.97 -45.46
N PRO A 336 11.92 -17.66 -46.62
CA PRO A 336 10.60 -17.04 -46.66
C PRO A 336 9.53 -18.04 -46.19
N THR A 337 8.98 -17.79 -45.01
CA THR A 337 7.92 -18.58 -44.39
C THR A 337 7.25 -17.80 -43.28
N SER A 338 6.04 -18.21 -42.89
CA SER A 338 5.46 -17.78 -41.62
C SER A 338 6.17 -18.48 -40.45
N VAL A 339 6.49 -17.72 -39.41
CA VAL A 339 7.11 -18.16 -38.16
C VAL A 339 6.21 -17.76 -37.01
N THR A 340 5.93 -18.70 -36.10
CA THR A 340 5.20 -18.40 -34.87
C THR A 340 6.21 -18.07 -33.79
N LEU A 341 6.05 -16.89 -33.19
CA LEU A 341 6.77 -16.47 -31.99
C LEU A 341 5.88 -16.74 -30.79
N THR A 342 6.41 -17.49 -29.82
CA THR A 342 5.75 -17.75 -28.54
C THR A 342 6.51 -17.01 -27.46
N ALA A 343 5.86 -16.06 -26.79
CA ALA A 343 6.36 -15.48 -25.54
C ALA A 343 5.83 -16.32 -24.38
N ILE A 344 6.73 -16.79 -23.54
CA ILE A 344 6.43 -17.62 -22.37
C ILE A 344 6.86 -16.83 -21.15
N ASP A 345 5.93 -16.57 -20.26
CA ASP A 345 6.26 -16.14 -18.92
C ASP A 345 6.68 -17.36 -18.09
N THR A 346 7.93 -17.34 -17.62
CA THR A 346 8.55 -18.46 -16.89
C THR A 346 8.49 -18.30 -15.38
N THR A 347 8.07 -17.15 -14.85
CA THR A 347 7.84 -16.97 -13.40
C THR A 347 6.49 -17.52 -12.97
N ALA A 348 5.51 -17.53 -13.88
CA ALA A 348 4.19 -18.12 -13.65
C ALA A 348 4.25 -19.64 -13.49
N THR A 349 3.48 -20.17 -12.52
CA THR A 349 3.31 -21.61 -12.29
C THR A 349 1.83 -21.99 -12.30
N PRO A 350 1.32 -22.67 -13.35
CA PRO A 350 2.04 -23.10 -14.56
C PRO A 350 2.42 -21.93 -15.50
N PRO A 351 3.42 -22.11 -16.38
CA PRO A 351 3.82 -21.06 -17.33
C PRO A 351 2.66 -20.62 -18.23
N VAL A 352 2.51 -19.30 -18.40
CA VAL A 352 1.52 -18.71 -19.31
C VAL A 352 2.23 -18.26 -20.58
N SER A 353 1.58 -18.38 -21.73
CA SER A 353 2.19 -18.01 -23.00
C SER A 353 1.22 -17.35 -23.97
N GLY A 354 1.77 -16.49 -24.83
CA GLY A 354 1.08 -15.81 -25.92
C GLY A 354 1.84 -16.00 -27.22
N GLN A 355 1.14 -15.90 -28.35
CA GLN A 355 1.72 -16.12 -29.68
C GLN A 355 1.47 -14.95 -30.63
N ALA A 356 2.41 -14.74 -31.55
CA ALA A 356 2.26 -13.87 -32.70
C ALA A 356 2.88 -14.53 -33.95
N THR A 357 2.34 -14.19 -35.12
CA THR A 357 2.86 -14.69 -36.40
C THR A 357 3.71 -13.61 -37.08
N LEU A 358 4.98 -13.94 -37.34
CA LEU A 358 5.88 -13.20 -38.19
C LEU A 358 5.83 -13.78 -39.60
N THR A 359 5.52 -12.98 -40.61
CA THR A 359 5.53 -13.42 -42.01
C THR A 359 6.82 -12.98 -42.68
N GLU A 360 7.69 -13.93 -43.03
CA GLU A 360 8.87 -13.64 -43.83
C GLU A 360 8.59 -13.82 -45.32
N ILE A 361 8.76 -12.74 -46.09
CA ILE A 361 8.60 -12.74 -47.56
C ILE A 361 9.96 -12.86 -48.25
N PRO A 362 10.03 -13.37 -49.49
CA PRO A 362 11.28 -13.52 -50.22
C PRO A 362 12.07 -12.21 -50.30
N ALA A 363 13.39 -12.29 -50.08
CA ALA A 363 14.25 -11.13 -50.22
C ALA A 363 14.22 -10.57 -51.66
N PRO A 364 14.33 -9.24 -51.84
CA PRO A 364 14.35 -8.66 -53.17
C PRO A 364 15.49 -9.23 -54.02
N SER A 365 15.24 -9.50 -55.30
CA SER A 365 16.17 -10.25 -56.16
C SER A 365 16.78 -9.43 -57.29
N LEU A 366 18.11 -9.49 -57.42
CA LEU A 366 18.86 -8.96 -58.56
C LEU A 366 18.76 -9.86 -59.80
N VAL A 367 18.27 -11.09 -59.67
CA VAL A 367 18.21 -12.07 -60.75
C VAL A 367 17.31 -11.59 -61.89
N SER A 368 16.16 -11.00 -61.57
CA SER A 368 15.20 -10.49 -62.55
C SER A 368 15.51 -9.06 -63.04
N ILE A 369 16.07 -8.20 -62.19
CA ILE A 369 16.26 -6.78 -62.52
C ILE A 369 17.63 -6.45 -63.14
N ALA A 370 18.70 -7.15 -62.74
CA ALA A 370 20.05 -6.88 -63.24
C ALA A 370 20.33 -7.80 -64.43
N THR A 371 20.35 -7.25 -65.65
CA THR A 371 20.62 -7.99 -66.88
C THR A 371 22.02 -7.69 -67.39
N MET A 372 22.69 -8.69 -67.95
CA MET A 372 23.97 -8.51 -68.63
C MET A 372 23.86 -8.88 -70.10
N LEU A 373 24.49 -8.07 -70.93
CA LEU A 373 24.71 -8.34 -72.35
C LEU A 373 26.21 -8.53 -72.59
N TRP A 374 26.58 -9.55 -73.35
CA TRP A 374 28.00 -9.84 -73.62
C TRP A 374 28.23 -10.27 -75.07
N SER A 375 29.44 -10.04 -75.55
CA SER A 375 29.90 -10.58 -76.83
C SER A 375 31.39 -10.92 -76.77
N PHE A 376 31.74 -12.04 -77.40
CA PHE A 376 33.09 -12.60 -77.40
C PHE A 376 33.53 -12.91 -78.83
N THR A 377 34.80 -12.69 -79.13
CA THR A 377 35.45 -13.26 -80.32
C THR A 377 36.48 -14.27 -79.85
N TYR A 378 36.32 -15.55 -80.23
CA TYR A 378 37.13 -16.66 -79.75
C TYR A 378 37.94 -17.29 -80.89
N THR A 379 39.13 -17.76 -80.54
CA THR A 379 40.08 -18.44 -81.43
C THR A 379 40.57 -19.73 -80.74
N PRO A 380 41.33 -20.60 -81.41
CA PRO A 380 41.93 -21.77 -80.76
C PRO A 380 42.87 -21.42 -79.60
N ARG A 381 43.47 -20.21 -79.60
CA ARG A 381 44.50 -19.80 -78.63
C ARG A 381 43.99 -18.86 -77.53
N TYR A 382 42.98 -18.05 -77.83
CA TYR A 382 42.47 -17.03 -76.90
C TYR A 382 41.07 -16.53 -77.25
N THR A 383 40.42 -15.90 -76.29
CA THR A 383 39.16 -15.16 -76.45
C THR A 383 39.35 -13.69 -76.11
N LEU A 384 38.78 -12.80 -76.92
CA LEU A 384 38.65 -11.38 -76.62
C LEU A 384 37.22 -11.09 -76.15
N MET A 385 37.12 -10.34 -75.07
CA MET A 385 35.88 -9.81 -74.55
C MET A 385 35.56 -8.51 -75.26
N ARG A 386 34.59 -8.53 -76.18
CA ARG A 386 34.21 -7.37 -77.00
C ARG A 386 33.24 -6.47 -76.27
N LEU A 387 32.28 -7.07 -75.58
CA LEU A 387 31.24 -6.37 -74.84
C LEU A 387 30.94 -7.10 -73.54
N MET A 388 30.76 -6.33 -72.47
CA MET A 388 30.08 -6.75 -71.25
C MET A 388 29.38 -5.53 -70.68
N LEU A 389 28.07 -5.42 -70.90
CA LEU A 389 27.24 -4.34 -70.38
C LEU A 389 26.31 -4.87 -69.30
N LEU A 390 26.30 -4.23 -68.14
CA LEU A 390 25.36 -4.47 -67.06
C LEU A 390 24.28 -3.39 -67.04
N ASN A 391 23.01 -3.80 -67.08
CA ASN A 391 21.83 -2.96 -67.07
C ASN A 391 20.93 -3.27 -65.87
N GLY A 392 20.20 -2.27 -65.37
CA GLY A 392 19.14 -2.47 -64.36
C GLY A 392 19.63 -2.80 -62.94
N ALA A 393 20.93 -2.74 -62.67
CA ALA A 393 21.44 -2.87 -61.31
C ALA A 393 21.05 -1.63 -60.47
N PRO A 394 20.43 -1.80 -59.29
CA PRO A 394 19.96 -0.68 -58.47
C PRO A 394 21.10 0.03 -57.75
N VAL A 395 20.87 1.30 -57.40
CA VAL A 395 21.79 2.09 -56.58
C VAL A 395 22.05 1.38 -55.25
N GLY A 396 23.31 1.37 -54.81
CA GLY A 396 23.74 0.66 -53.61
C GLY A 396 24.12 -0.81 -53.84
N ALA A 397 23.91 -1.35 -55.06
CA ALA A 397 24.54 -2.60 -55.45
C ALA A 397 26.05 -2.42 -55.71
N ARG A 398 26.81 -3.50 -55.54
CA ARG A 398 28.23 -3.60 -55.86
C ARG A 398 28.44 -4.70 -56.90
N VAL A 399 29.25 -4.40 -57.89
CA VAL A 399 29.72 -5.33 -58.91
C VAL A 399 31.14 -5.73 -58.58
N LEU A 400 31.38 -7.03 -58.45
CA LEU A 400 32.68 -7.63 -58.13
C LEU A 400 33.06 -8.52 -59.31
N ILE A 401 34.11 -8.15 -60.02
CA ILE A 401 34.65 -8.93 -61.13
C ILE A 401 35.93 -9.59 -60.64
N THR A 402 36.04 -10.90 -60.72
CA THR A 402 37.30 -11.62 -60.49
C THR A 402 37.73 -12.30 -61.76
N CYS A 403 39.04 -12.33 -62.00
CA CYS A 403 39.64 -13.06 -63.11
C CYS A 403 40.73 -13.98 -62.57
N HIS A 404 40.62 -15.27 -62.90
CA HIS A 404 41.63 -16.27 -62.56
C HIS A 404 42.19 -16.92 -63.84
N GLY A 405 43.51 -16.93 -63.96
CA GLY A 405 44.23 -17.49 -65.11
C GLY A 405 45.47 -16.67 -65.48
N GLN A 406 46.37 -17.27 -66.28
CA GLN A 406 47.65 -16.67 -66.66
C GLN A 406 47.54 -15.38 -67.48
N SER A 407 46.37 -15.08 -68.06
CA SER A 407 46.11 -13.92 -68.90
C SER A 407 45.16 -12.91 -68.28
N CYS A 408 44.95 -12.99 -66.97
CA CYS A 408 44.06 -12.09 -66.25
C CYS A 408 44.70 -10.72 -66.00
N PRO A 409 44.01 -9.61 -66.32
CA PRO A 409 44.54 -8.27 -66.09
C PRO A 409 44.50 -7.84 -64.61
N PHE A 410 43.69 -8.50 -63.78
CA PHE A 410 43.55 -8.23 -62.34
C PHE A 410 43.00 -9.47 -61.63
N SER A 411 43.18 -9.55 -60.32
CA SER A 411 42.58 -10.61 -59.48
C SER A 411 41.15 -10.27 -59.06
N LEU A 412 40.91 -9.02 -58.63
CA LEU A 412 39.60 -8.49 -58.24
C LEU A 412 39.44 -7.03 -58.68
N HIS A 413 38.30 -6.72 -59.28
CA HIS A 413 37.87 -5.36 -59.60
C HIS A 413 36.49 -5.12 -59.01
N SER A 414 36.33 -4.07 -58.19
CA SER A 414 35.06 -3.74 -57.53
C SER A 414 34.55 -2.39 -57.99
N MET A 415 33.26 -2.32 -58.29
CA MET A 415 32.57 -1.10 -58.67
C MET A 415 31.27 -0.96 -57.88
N ALA A 416 31.03 0.23 -57.32
CA ALA A 416 29.75 0.57 -56.72
C ALA A 416 28.81 1.13 -57.80
N VAL A 417 27.56 0.66 -57.81
CA VAL A 417 26.50 1.23 -58.64
C VAL A 417 26.09 2.56 -58.03
N LYS A 418 26.45 3.64 -58.71
CA LYS A 418 26.19 5.02 -58.27
C LYS A 418 24.86 5.51 -58.84
N PRO A 419 24.19 6.44 -58.14
CA PRO A 419 23.03 7.12 -58.71
C PRO A 419 23.43 7.84 -59.99
N HIS A 420 22.58 7.75 -61.02
CA HIS A 420 22.77 8.48 -62.25
C HIS A 420 22.67 9.99 -61.94
N LYS A 421 23.67 10.78 -62.31
CA LYS A 421 23.57 12.25 -62.20
C LYS A 421 22.42 12.71 -63.10
N GLN A 422 21.36 13.28 -62.52
CA GLN A 422 20.31 13.92 -63.32
C GLN A 422 20.97 14.95 -64.24
N CYS A 423 20.67 14.88 -65.53
CA CYS A 423 21.13 15.90 -66.46
C CYS A 423 20.44 17.22 -66.10
N GLY A 424 21.22 18.24 -65.74
CA GLY A 424 20.71 19.59 -65.58
C GLY A 424 20.05 20.07 -66.88
N ARG A 425 18.97 20.86 -66.75
CA ARG A 425 18.11 21.38 -67.83
C ARG A 425 18.82 22.18 -68.95
N ARG A 426 20.16 22.26 -69.00
CA ARG A 426 20.94 23.06 -69.98
C ARG A 426 21.77 22.27 -70.98
N ALA A 427 21.63 20.95 -71.07
CA ALA A 427 22.32 20.16 -72.11
C ALA A 427 21.38 19.83 -73.28
N ARG A 428 21.14 20.80 -74.18
CA ARG A 428 20.56 20.52 -75.50
C ARG A 428 21.61 19.72 -76.31
N ASN A 429 21.27 18.53 -76.80
CA ASN A 429 22.06 17.63 -77.66
C ASN A 429 23.04 16.60 -77.02
N ARG A 430 22.65 15.91 -75.93
CA ARG A 430 23.19 14.55 -75.67
C ARG A 430 22.06 13.57 -75.32
N ARG A 431 22.00 12.44 -76.05
CA ARG A 431 21.09 11.33 -75.78
C ARG A 431 21.30 10.85 -74.35
N CYS A 432 20.38 11.18 -73.45
CA CYS A 432 20.40 10.73 -72.08
C CYS A 432 19.81 9.32 -72.06
N HIS A 433 20.64 8.30 -71.81
CA HIS A 433 20.17 6.93 -71.70
C HIS A 433 19.41 6.76 -70.37
N ALA A 434 18.15 6.31 -70.44
CA ALA A 434 17.26 6.15 -69.30
C ALA A 434 17.68 5.04 -68.31
N VAL A 435 18.72 4.25 -68.63
CA VAL A 435 19.19 3.12 -67.83
C VAL A 435 20.69 3.31 -67.56
N SER A 436 21.10 3.21 -66.30
CA SER A 436 22.52 3.19 -65.94
C SER A 436 23.17 1.89 -66.44
N SER A 437 23.67 1.91 -67.66
CA SER A 437 24.47 0.83 -68.25
C SER A 437 25.92 0.96 -67.83
N TYR A 438 26.50 -0.11 -67.30
CA TYR A 438 27.90 -0.16 -66.87
C TYR A 438 28.71 -1.06 -67.81
N ASP A 439 29.75 -0.50 -68.44
CA ASP A 439 30.70 -1.27 -69.27
C ASP A 439 31.72 -2.00 -68.39
N LEU A 440 31.49 -3.29 -68.19
CA LEU A 440 32.36 -4.19 -67.45
C LEU A 440 33.50 -4.75 -68.30
N ALA A 441 33.51 -4.54 -69.62
CA ALA A 441 34.57 -5.02 -70.51
C ALA A 441 35.78 -4.09 -70.56
N ALA A 442 35.64 -2.84 -70.08
CA ALA A 442 36.72 -1.85 -70.09
C ALA A 442 38.06 -2.38 -69.52
N PRO A 443 38.10 -3.09 -68.36
CA PRO A 443 39.33 -3.67 -67.83
C PRO A 443 39.96 -4.79 -68.69
N PHE A 444 39.23 -5.36 -69.65
CA PHE A 444 39.65 -6.47 -70.50
C PHE A 444 39.97 -6.05 -71.95
N ARG A 445 39.78 -4.78 -72.31
CA ARG A 445 40.00 -4.29 -73.67
C ARG A 445 41.43 -4.60 -74.14
N GLY A 446 41.55 -5.23 -75.31
CA GLY A 446 42.84 -5.61 -75.91
C GLY A 446 43.53 -6.83 -75.26
N ARG A 447 42.97 -7.41 -74.19
CA ARG A 447 43.58 -8.57 -73.52
C ARG A 447 43.13 -9.88 -74.16
N ARG A 448 44.10 -10.74 -74.47
CA ARG A 448 43.90 -12.09 -75.01
C ARG A 448 43.74 -13.08 -73.86
N LEU A 449 42.50 -13.43 -73.51
CA LEU A 449 42.23 -14.40 -72.45
C LEU A 449 42.52 -15.81 -72.96
N LYS A 450 43.55 -16.46 -72.43
CA LYS A 450 43.95 -17.83 -72.77
C LYS A 450 42.90 -18.84 -72.34
N ASN A 451 42.91 -20.01 -72.99
CA ASN A 451 42.09 -21.16 -72.62
C ASN A 451 42.28 -21.51 -71.13
N GLY A 452 41.17 -21.84 -70.46
CA GLY A 452 41.16 -22.13 -69.03
C GLY A 452 40.97 -20.92 -68.12
N THR A 453 41.11 -19.69 -68.63
CA THR A 453 40.80 -18.46 -67.87
C THR A 453 39.34 -18.43 -67.44
N SER A 454 39.07 -18.10 -66.18
CA SER A 454 37.73 -17.88 -65.66
C SER A 454 37.54 -16.43 -65.23
N VAL A 455 36.44 -15.83 -65.68
CA VAL A 455 35.99 -14.51 -65.22
C VAL A 455 34.68 -14.70 -64.49
N THR A 456 34.58 -14.20 -63.27
CA THR A 456 33.32 -14.20 -62.52
C THR A 456 32.85 -12.78 -62.29
N VAL A 457 31.55 -12.56 -62.39
CA VAL A 457 30.90 -11.28 -62.09
C VAL A 457 29.83 -11.53 -61.04
N LYS A 458 30.02 -10.95 -59.85
CA LYS A 458 29.03 -10.96 -58.76
C LYS A 458 28.39 -9.59 -58.67
N ILE A 459 27.06 -9.55 -58.67
CA ILE A 459 26.28 -8.35 -58.44
C ILE A 459 25.55 -8.57 -57.11
N VAL A 460 25.93 -7.80 -56.09
CA VAL A 460 25.46 -8.01 -54.71
C VAL A 460 24.95 -6.71 -54.12
N ARG A 461 23.94 -6.79 -53.26
CA ARG A 461 23.43 -5.68 -52.45
C ARG A 461 23.02 -6.23 -51.08
N PRO A 462 23.35 -5.56 -49.96
CA PRO A 462 22.96 -6.03 -48.62
C PRO A 462 21.45 -6.28 -48.54
N GLY A 463 21.06 -7.45 -48.04
CA GLY A 463 19.66 -7.86 -47.91
C GLY A 463 18.95 -8.29 -49.20
N TRP A 464 19.67 -8.44 -50.32
CA TRP A 464 19.12 -8.83 -51.62
C TRP A 464 19.70 -10.17 -52.09
N ILE A 465 18.92 -10.93 -52.84
CA ILE A 465 19.43 -12.08 -53.61
C ILE A 465 20.31 -11.52 -54.74
N GLY A 466 21.61 -11.82 -54.68
CA GLY A 466 22.59 -11.41 -55.66
C GLY A 466 22.53 -12.23 -56.96
N LYS A 467 23.25 -11.76 -57.97
CA LYS A 467 23.39 -12.43 -59.27
C LYS A 467 24.85 -12.74 -59.56
N TYR A 468 25.13 -13.94 -60.04
CA TYR A 468 26.46 -14.47 -60.29
C TYR A 468 26.57 -14.96 -61.73
N TYR A 469 27.66 -14.58 -62.39
CA TYR A 469 28.02 -15.06 -63.71
C TYR A 469 29.41 -15.65 -63.67
N LEU A 470 29.60 -16.81 -64.29
CA LEU A 470 30.89 -17.44 -64.54
C LEU A 470 31.08 -17.59 -66.04
N PHE A 471 32.17 -17.05 -66.57
CA PHE A 471 32.62 -17.20 -67.94
C PHE A 471 33.92 -17.99 -67.94
N ARG A 472 33.94 -19.19 -68.52
CA ARG A 472 35.15 -20.02 -68.62
C ARG A 472 35.60 -20.13 -70.08
N VAL A 473 36.79 -19.63 -70.39
CA VAL A 473 37.34 -19.60 -71.74
C VAL A 473 37.72 -21.01 -72.20
N ARG A 474 37.31 -21.38 -73.42
CA ARG A 474 37.55 -22.68 -74.04
C ARG A 474 38.20 -22.51 -75.41
N ALA A 475 38.98 -23.51 -75.83
CA ALA A 475 39.57 -23.54 -77.16
C ALA A 475 38.49 -23.62 -78.23
N SER A 476 38.58 -22.76 -79.25
CA SER A 476 37.74 -22.78 -80.46
C SER A 476 36.22 -22.67 -80.21
N ASN A 477 35.80 -22.31 -79.01
CA ASN A 477 34.41 -22.28 -78.60
C ASN A 477 34.12 -21.02 -77.81
N ALA A 478 32.86 -20.58 -77.84
CA ALA A 478 32.39 -19.54 -76.94
C ALA A 478 32.65 -19.96 -75.47
N PRO A 479 32.96 -18.98 -74.57
CA PRO A 479 33.11 -19.27 -73.15
C PRO A 479 31.93 -20.06 -72.61
N LEU A 480 32.18 -21.03 -71.74
CA LEU A 480 31.11 -21.68 -70.98
C LEU A 480 30.55 -20.66 -69.99
N ILE A 481 29.25 -20.39 -70.08
CA ILE A 481 28.57 -19.43 -69.22
C ILE A 481 27.72 -20.18 -68.22
N ARG A 482 27.88 -19.87 -66.94
CA ARG A 482 26.96 -20.30 -65.88
C ARG A 482 26.40 -19.08 -65.18
N ILE A 483 25.08 -19.00 -65.11
CA ILE A 483 24.36 -17.97 -64.37
C ILE A 483 23.80 -18.62 -63.12
N SER A 484 24.01 -17.99 -61.98
CA SER A 484 23.49 -18.45 -60.71
C SER A 484 23.11 -17.25 -59.86
N CYS A 485 22.41 -17.51 -58.78
CA CYS A 485 22.06 -16.54 -57.76
C CYS A 485 23.07 -16.61 -56.60
N LEU A 486 23.05 -15.60 -55.74
CA LEU A 486 23.74 -15.58 -54.45
C LEU A 486 22.71 -15.27 -53.37
N ALA A 487 22.58 -16.11 -52.35
CA ALA A 487 21.76 -15.80 -51.18
C ALA A 487 22.14 -14.42 -50.58
N PRO A 488 21.23 -13.72 -49.88
CA PRO A 488 21.58 -12.51 -49.14
C PRO A 488 22.77 -12.77 -48.19
N GLY A 489 23.87 -12.03 -48.37
CA GLY A 489 25.11 -12.24 -47.61
C GLY A 489 25.91 -13.52 -47.96
N GLY A 490 25.41 -14.36 -48.87
CA GLY A 490 26.04 -15.61 -49.28
C GLY A 490 27.24 -15.43 -50.22
N THR A 491 28.24 -16.32 -50.08
CA THR A 491 29.46 -16.31 -50.90
C THR A 491 29.49 -17.40 -51.98
N ARG A 492 28.67 -18.44 -51.81
CA ARG A 492 28.58 -19.62 -52.68
C ARG A 492 27.45 -19.46 -53.72
N PRO A 493 27.75 -19.48 -55.02
CA PRO A 493 26.73 -19.39 -56.06
C PRO A 493 25.78 -20.59 -56.07
N GLY A 494 24.49 -20.35 -56.31
CA GLY A 494 23.48 -21.40 -56.51
C GLY A 494 22.95 -22.06 -55.24
N VAL A 495 23.32 -21.58 -54.05
CA VAL A 495 22.87 -22.09 -52.75
C VAL A 495 22.05 -21.02 -52.03
N GLY A 496 20.86 -21.38 -51.53
CA GLY A 496 20.04 -20.51 -50.65
C GLY A 496 19.33 -19.35 -51.35
N CYS A 497 18.88 -19.53 -52.59
CA CYS A 497 18.24 -18.47 -53.38
C CYS A 497 16.74 -18.66 -53.60
N GLN A 498 16.11 -19.55 -52.82
CA GLN A 498 14.68 -19.82 -52.88
C GLN A 498 13.92 -18.89 -51.96
#